data_AF-A0A7Y5BKQ8-F1
#
_entry.id   AF-A0A7Y5BKQ8-F1
#
_cell.length_a   1.000
_cell.length_b   1.000
_cell.length_c   1.000
_cell.angle_alpha   90.00
_cell.angle_beta   90.00
_cell.angle_gamma   90.00
#
_symmetry.space_group_name_H-M   'P 1'
#
loop_
_entity.id
_entity.type
_entity.pdbx_description
1 polymer ?
#
loop_
_entity_poly.entity_id
_entity_poly.type
_entity_poly.pdbx_seq_one_letter_code
_entity_poly.pdbx_strand_id
1 'polypeptide(L)'
;MEREIESELNPELFDMVKRGQLSAEKILTLIQIKRTVDRFSFTKFTDEKTLEELKSKFGVYLDIITWGDYFQTEIGSQFFSMNDDEFHKIADTIRFDLISAHLIFSEKPSYFYDKVKGDALISKCLDESFRTETDAENIHLEILLEYFKNMELGKKPLSISDRAWYENFEFKKVAV
;
A
#
# COMPACT_ATOMS: atom_id res chain seq x y z
N MET A 1 -28.28 -9.20 -10.26
CA MET A 1 -26.82 -9.11 -10.51
C MET A 1 -26.31 -7.86 -9.78
N GLU A 2 -26.51 -7.81 -8.47
CA GLU A 2 -26.18 -6.65 -7.60
C GLU A 2 -25.53 -7.11 -6.27
N ARG A 3 -25.36 -8.42 -6.05
CA ARG A 3 -24.90 -9.01 -4.78
C ARG A 3 -23.41 -9.34 -4.70
N GLU A 4 -22.67 -9.25 -5.80
CA GLU A 4 -21.23 -9.59 -5.80
C GLU A 4 -20.30 -8.39 -5.59
N ILE A 5 -20.76 -7.16 -5.85
CA ILE A 5 -19.94 -5.94 -5.64
C ILE A 5 -19.80 -5.62 -4.14
N GLU A 6 -20.74 -6.06 -3.30
CA GLU A 6 -20.68 -5.86 -1.83
C GLU A 6 -19.61 -6.72 -1.12
N SER A 7 -18.96 -7.70 -1.77
CA SER A 7 -18.10 -8.67 -1.07
C SER A 7 -16.59 -8.41 -1.17
N GLU A 8 -16.15 -7.35 -1.85
CA GLU A 8 -14.70 -7.03 -1.98
C GLU A 8 -14.28 -5.74 -1.30
N LEU A 9 -15.23 -4.89 -0.94
CA LEU A 9 -15.00 -3.72 -0.10
C LEU A 9 -14.96 -4.16 1.36
N ASN A 10 -13.96 -3.67 2.10
CA ASN A 10 -13.82 -3.96 3.52
C ASN A 10 -15.07 -3.47 4.29
N PRO A 11 -15.66 -4.31 5.18
CA PRO A 11 -16.82 -3.93 6.01
C PRO A 11 -16.63 -2.63 6.79
N GLU A 12 -15.40 -2.31 7.21
CA GLU A 12 -15.04 -1.07 7.91
C GLU A 12 -15.45 0.19 7.12
N LEU A 13 -15.57 0.10 5.80
CA LEU A 13 -15.94 1.22 4.93
C LEU A 13 -17.44 1.32 4.63
N PHE A 14 -18.25 0.35 5.05
CA PHE A 14 -19.68 0.29 4.67
C PHE A 14 -20.47 1.48 5.19
N ASP A 15 -20.16 1.97 6.39
CA ASP A 15 -20.84 3.16 6.93
C ASP A 15 -20.47 4.43 6.16
N MET A 16 -19.26 4.51 5.60
CA MET A 16 -18.86 5.63 4.73
C MET A 16 -19.61 5.60 3.40
N VAL A 17 -19.81 4.40 2.83
CA VAL A 17 -20.64 4.21 1.63
C VAL A 17 -22.08 4.66 1.89
N LYS A 18 -22.68 4.21 3.00
CA LYS A 18 -24.06 4.61 3.37
C LYS A 18 -24.22 6.12 3.56
N ARG A 19 -23.18 6.80 4.05
CA ARG A 19 -23.14 8.26 4.22
C ARG A 19 -22.85 9.02 2.93
N GLY A 20 -22.61 8.33 1.81
CA GLY A 20 -22.27 8.95 0.53
C GLY A 20 -20.88 9.59 0.49
N GLN A 21 -19.98 9.18 1.39
CA GLN A 21 -18.62 9.72 1.47
C GLN A 21 -17.69 9.12 0.39
N LEU A 22 -18.04 7.94 -0.12
CA LEU A 22 -17.32 7.26 -1.18
C LEU A 22 -18.19 7.23 -2.43
N SER A 23 -17.71 7.85 -3.51
CA SER A 23 -18.32 7.77 -4.84
C SER A 23 -18.17 6.35 -5.42
N ALA A 24 -18.92 6.05 -6.47
CA ALA A 24 -18.79 4.77 -7.18
C ALA A 24 -17.35 4.55 -7.70
N GLU A 25 -16.72 5.60 -8.23
CA GLU A 25 -15.33 5.53 -8.71
C GLU A 25 -14.32 5.28 -7.58
N LYS A 26 -14.49 5.93 -6.43
CA LYS A 26 -13.65 5.65 -5.25
C LYS A 26 -13.79 4.19 -4.79
N ILE A 27 -15.01 3.65 -4.78
CA ILE A 27 -15.25 2.25 -4.40
C ILE A 27 -14.54 1.30 -5.37
N LEU A 28 -14.65 1.54 -6.68
CA LEU A 28 -13.95 0.74 -7.69
C LEU A 28 -12.43 0.83 -7.54
N THR A 29 -11.91 2.03 -7.28
CA THR A 29 -10.48 2.26 -6.99
C THR A 29 -10.01 1.46 -5.79
N LEU A 30 -10.79 1.50 -4.70
CA LEU A 30 -10.52 0.77 -3.46
C LEU A 30 -10.51 -0.74 -3.65
N ILE A 31 -11.43 -1.27 -4.46
CA ILE A 31 -11.43 -2.70 -4.81
C ILE A 31 -10.19 -3.04 -5.64
N GLN A 32 -9.84 -2.19 -6.61
CA GLN A 32 -8.71 -2.44 -7.51
C GLN A 32 -7.36 -2.37 -6.79
N ILE A 33 -7.18 -1.44 -5.85
CA ILE A 33 -5.95 -1.36 -5.06
C ILE A 33 -5.83 -2.56 -4.13
N LYS A 34 -6.90 -3.00 -3.47
CA LYS A 34 -6.91 -4.23 -2.66
C LYS A 34 -6.42 -5.43 -3.46
N ARG A 35 -7.05 -5.69 -4.62
CA ARG A 35 -6.65 -6.78 -5.53
C ARG A 35 -5.19 -6.66 -5.97
N THR A 36 -4.72 -5.45 -6.22
CA THR A 36 -3.34 -5.19 -6.60
C THR A 36 -2.41 -5.58 -5.47
N VAL A 37 -2.58 -5.01 -4.28
CA VAL A 37 -1.75 -5.26 -3.10
C VAL A 37 -1.73 -6.76 -2.76
N ASP A 38 -2.90 -7.41 -2.73
CA ASP A 38 -3.01 -8.85 -2.40
C ASP A 38 -2.28 -9.74 -3.40
N ARG A 39 -2.21 -9.34 -4.67
CA ARG A 39 -1.44 -10.07 -5.69
C ARG A 39 0.06 -9.94 -5.49
N PHE A 40 0.53 -8.79 -4.97
CA PHE A 40 1.93 -8.52 -4.69
C PHE A 40 2.40 -9.15 -3.37
N SER A 41 1.54 -9.20 -2.36
CA SER A 41 1.89 -9.70 -1.02
C SER A 41 1.95 -11.22 -0.94
N PHE A 42 2.94 -11.73 -0.21
CA PHE A 42 3.07 -13.15 0.16
C PHE A 42 2.68 -13.44 1.61
N THR A 43 2.58 -12.39 2.41
CA THR A 43 2.23 -12.47 3.82
C THR A 43 0.84 -11.89 4.03
N LYS A 44 0.24 -12.25 5.17
CA LYS A 44 -0.94 -11.56 5.69
C LYS A 44 -0.48 -10.31 6.46
N PHE A 45 -1.36 -9.34 6.60
CA PHE A 45 -1.12 -8.19 7.46
C PHE A 45 -1.14 -8.60 8.94
N THR A 46 -2.14 -9.42 9.30
CA THR A 46 -2.28 -9.97 10.65
C THR A 46 -1.85 -11.44 10.67
N ASP A 47 -0.95 -11.79 11.60
CA ASP A 47 -0.53 -13.18 11.77
C ASP A 47 -1.64 -14.05 12.41
N GLU A 48 -1.60 -15.36 12.14
CA GLU A 48 -2.64 -16.30 12.54
C GLU A 48 -2.76 -16.45 14.06
N LYS A 49 -1.64 -16.32 14.78
CA LYS A 49 -1.63 -16.40 16.25
C LYS A 49 -2.35 -15.20 16.84
N THR A 50 -2.09 -14.00 16.33
CA THR A 50 -2.78 -12.77 16.74
C THR A 50 -4.28 -12.83 16.42
N LEU A 51 -4.66 -13.37 15.26
CA LEU A 51 -6.07 -13.59 14.92
C LEU A 51 -6.77 -14.54 15.91
N GLU A 52 -6.11 -15.63 16.30
CA GLU A 52 -6.64 -16.58 17.29
C GLU A 52 -6.75 -15.97 18.70
N GLU A 53 -5.73 -15.23 19.14
CA GLU A 53 -5.75 -14.53 20.43
C GLU A 53 -6.89 -13.50 20.50
N LEU A 54 -7.07 -12.71 19.44
CA LEU A 54 -8.14 -11.71 19.35
C LEU A 54 -9.53 -12.36 19.30
N LYS A 55 -9.69 -13.45 18.53
CA LYS A 55 -10.94 -14.22 18.51
C LYS A 55 -11.25 -14.78 19.90
N SER A 56 -10.27 -15.33 20.59
CA SER A 56 -10.45 -15.87 21.94
C SER A 56 -10.84 -14.80 22.96
N LYS A 57 -10.36 -13.56 22.77
CA LYS A 57 -10.58 -12.46 23.71
C LYS A 57 -11.88 -11.71 23.46
N PHE A 58 -12.25 -11.50 22.20
CA PHE A 58 -13.37 -10.63 21.81
C PHE A 58 -14.51 -11.35 21.11
N GLY A 59 -14.35 -12.64 20.78
CA GLY A 59 -15.39 -13.46 20.13
C GLY A 59 -15.62 -13.16 18.65
N VAL A 60 -14.87 -12.24 18.07
CA VAL A 60 -14.99 -11.80 16.66
C VAL A 60 -13.63 -11.84 15.96
N TYR A 61 -13.64 -11.97 14.64
CA TYR A 61 -12.45 -11.81 13.81
C TYR A 61 -12.25 -10.33 13.46
N LEU A 62 -11.00 -9.95 13.15
CA LEU A 62 -10.70 -8.65 12.58
C LEU A 62 -11.17 -8.58 11.12
N ASP A 63 -11.65 -7.42 10.71
CA ASP A 63 -12.01 -7.13 9.32
C ASP A 63 -10.76 -6.84 8.44
N ILE A 64 -9.60 -6.60 9.06
CA ILE A 64 -8.32 -6.40 8.37
C ILE A 64 -7.44 -7.65 8.55
N ILE A 65 -7.32 -8.44 7.49
CA ILE A 65 -6.55 -9.70 7.49
C ILE A 65 -5.37 -9.61 6.51
N THR A 66 -5.62 -9.10 5.32
CA THR A 66 -4.64 -8.96 4.23
C THR A 66 -4.04 -7.55 4.18
N TRP A 67 -2.92 -7.40 3.48
CA TRP A 67 -2.39 -6.07 3.20
C TRP A 67 -3.36 -5.28 2.31
N GLY A 68 -4.06 -5.93 1.38
CA GLY A 68 -5.10 -5.27 0.58
C GLY A 68 -6.25 -4.72 1.43
N ASP A 69 -6.69 -5.44 2.46
CA ASP A 69 -7.68 -4.93 3.43
C ASP A 69 -7.17 -3.66 4.12
N TYR A 70 -5.93 -3.70 4.60
CA TYR A 70 -5.31 -2.57 5.28
C TYR A 70 -5.25 -1.34 4.38
N PHE A 71 -4.67 -1.46 3.17
CA PHE A 71 -4.58 -0.33 2.24
C PHE A 71 -5.95 0.18 1.83
N GLN A 72 -6.91 -0.70 1.57
CA GLN A 72 -8.26 -0.30 1.21
C GLN A 72 -8.90 0.55 2.32
N THR A 73 -8.82 0.09 3.57
CA THR A 73 -9.40 0.79 4.72
C THR A 73 -8.67 2.10 5.02
N GLU A 74 -7.33 2.11 4.98
CA GLU A 74 -6.55 3.33 5.22
C GLU A 74 -6.82 4.39 4.15
N ILE A 75 -6.77 4.03 2.86
CA ILE A 75 -7.01 5.00 1.78
C ILE A 75 -8.44 5.55 1.86
N GLY A 76 -9.41 4.64 2.05
CA GLY A 76 -10.81 5.00 2.14
C GLY A 76 -11.09 5.94 3.31
N SER A 77 -10.55 5.66 4.49
CA SER A 77 -10.78 6.44 5.70
C SER A 77 -10.05 7.78 5.72
N GLN A 78 -8.83 7.86 5.19
CA GLN A 78 -8.02 9.08 5.23
C GLN A 78 -8.33 10.06 4.09
N PHE A 79 -8.64 9.56 2.90
CA PHE A 79 -8.68 10.39 1.68
C PHE A 79 -10.07 10.53 1.05
N PHE A 80 -11.15 10.09 1.71
CA PHE A 80 -12.51 10.17 1.15
C PHE A 80 -12.94 11.59 0.77
N SER A 81 -12.37 12.62 1.40
CA SER A 81 -12.71 14.04 1.14
C SER A 81 -12.09 14.59 -0.14
N MET A 82 -11.07 13.93 -0.71
CA MET A 82 -10.44 14.33 -1.97
C MET A 82 -11.37 14.09 -3.16
N ASN A 83 -11.10 14.73 -4.31
CA ASN A 83 -11.85 14.42 -5.53
C ASN A 83 -11.42 13.05 -6.11
N ASP A 84 -12.22 12.52 -7.03
CA ASP A 84 -11.99 11.17 -7.59
C ASP A 84 -10.64 11.06 -8.34
N ASP A 85 -10.19 12.12 -9.02
CA ASP A 85 -8.90 12.13 -9.73
C ASP A 85 -7.70 12.08 -8.77
N GLU A 86 -7.74 12.87 -7.69
CA GLU A 86 -6.73 12.85 -6.63
C GLU A 86 -6.72 11.49 -5.91
N PHE A 87 -7.89 10.94 -5.66
CA PHE A 87 -8.05 9.63 -5.03
C PHE A 87 -7.43 8.52 -5.89
N HIS A 88 -7.64 8.55 -7.20
CA HIS A 88 -6.98 7.64 -8.14
C HIS A 88 -5.46 7.76 -8.11
N LYS A 89 -4.91 8.99 -8.06
CA LYS A 89 -3.46 9.20 -7.99
C LYS A 89 -2.84 8.56 -6.75
N ILE A 90 -3.55 8.51 -5.63
CA ILE A 90 -3.08 7.83 -4.41
C ILE A 90 -2.95 6.32 -4.66
N ALA A 91 -3.98 5.70 -5.22
CA ALA A 91 -3.96 4.28 -5.55
C ALA A 91 -2.84 3.93 -6.55
N ASP A 92 -2.66 4.78 -7.58
CA ASP A 92 -1.57 4.63 -8.55
C ASP A 92 -0.19 4.79 -7.88
N THR A 93 -0.03 5.74 -6.96
CA THR A 93 1.23 5.95 -6.23
C THR A 93 1.59 4.70 -5.41
N ILE A 94 0.62 4.09 -4.73
CA ILE A 94 0.87 2.85 -3.99
C ILE A 94 1.28 1.71 -4.93
N ARG A 95 0.62 1.56 -6.09
CA ARG A 95 1.02 0.57 -7.08
C ARG A 95 2.45 0.82 -7.60
N PHE A 96 2.78 2.08 -7.84
CA PHE A 96 4.13 2.49 -8.21
C PHE A 96 5.14 2.10 -7.14
N ASP A 97 4.85 2.39 -5.87
CA ASP A 97 5.72 2.10 -4.73
C ASP A 97 5.96 0.60 -4.56
N LEU A 98 4.92 -0.25 -4.71
CA LEU A 98 5.08 -1.71 -4.66
C LEU A 98 6.04 -2.23 -5.74
N ILE A 99 5.91 -1.70 -6.97
CA ILE A 99 6.79 -2.10 -8.08
C ILE A 99 8.20 -1.56 -7.87
N SER A 100 8.34 -0.29 -7.47
CA SER A 100 9.63 0.34 -7.14
C SER A 100 10.35 -0.42 -6.04
N ALA A 101 9.66 -0.76 -4.95
CA ALA A 101 10.21 -1.56 -3.86
C ALA A 101 10.75 -2.90 -4.37
N HIS A 102 9.99 -3.61 -5.22
CA HIS A 102 10.49 -4.82 -5.85
C HIS A 102 11.75 -4.56 -6.69
N LEU A 103 11.74 -3.57 -7.60
CA LEU A 103 12.85 -3.29 -8.52
C LEU A 103 14.12 -2.85 -7.78
N ILE A 104 13.99 -2.06 -6.73
CA ILE A 104 15.11 -1.52 -5.96
C ILE A 104 15.77 -2.61 -5.11
N PHE A 105 14.98 -3.42 -4.40
CA PHE A 105 15.48 -4.28 -3.33
C PHE A 105 15.66 -5.74 -3.71
N SER A 106 15.07 -6.20 -4.82
CA SER A 106 15.26 -7.56 -5.31
C SER A 106 16.73 -7.81 -5.59
N GLU A 107 17.22 -8.97 -5.16
CA GLU A 107 18.62 -9.43 -5.34
C GLU A 107 19.69 -8.54 -4.67
N LYS A 108 19.28 -7.53 -3.89
CA LYS A 108 20.23 -6.71 -3.14
C LYS A 108 20.76 -7.47 -1.91
N PRO A 109 22.05 -7.31 -1.60
CA PRO A 109 22.64 -7.90 -0.41
C PRO A 109 22.15 -7.22 0.87
N SER A 110 22.25 -7.91 2.01
CA SER A 110 21.73 -7.40 3.31
C SER A 110 22.31 -6.06 3.72
N TYR A 111 23.59 -5.79 3.45
CA TYR A 111 24.24 -4.51 3.79
C TYR A 111 23.57 -3.31 3.10
N PHE A 112 22.93 -3.52 1.95
CA PHE A 112 22.19 -2.45 1.27
C PHE A 112 20.96 -2.05 2.07
N TYR A 113 20.26 -3.02 2.66
CA TYR A 113 19.11 -2.77 3.53
C TYR A 113 19.54 -2.04 4.81
N ASP A 114 20.66 -2.44 5.40
CA ASP A 114 21.19 -1.79 6.61
C ASP A 114 21.59 -0.34 6.34
N LYS A 115 22.18 -0.08 5.16
CA LYS A 115 22.48 1.28 4.71
C LYS A 115 21.21 2.13 4.61
N VAL A 116 20.19 1.66 3.91
CA VAL A 116 18.92 2.39 3.75
C VAL A 116 18.30 2.74 5.10
N LYS A 117 18.28 1.80 6.04
CA LYS A 117 17.79 2.06 7.41
C LYS A 117 18.65 3.09 8.14
N GLY A 118 19.97 3.01 8.01
CA GLY A 118 20.90 3.95 8.63
C GLY A 118 20.69 5.38 8.10
N ASP A 119 20.63 5.54 6.78
CA ASP A 119 20.43 6.83 6.12
C ASP A 119 19.06 7.42 6.51
N ALA A 120 18.00 6.62 6.50
CA ALA A 120 16.66 7.07 6.89
C ALA A 120 16.57 7.44 8.38
N LEU A 121 17.22 6.69 9.28
CA LEU A 121 17.26 7.01 10.70
C LEU A 121 17.89 8.39 10.95
N ILE A 122 19.01 8.67 10.27
CA ILE A 122 19.68 9.99 10.35
C ILE A 122 18.73 11.09 9.87
N SER A 123 18.09 10.91 8.73
CA SER A 123 17.14 11.88 8.17
C SER A 123 15.90 12.09 9.06
N LYS A 124 15.39 11.04 9.73
CA LYS A 124 14.27 11.13 10.69
C LYS A 124 14.63 11.91 11.96
N CYS A 125 15.90 11.91 12.37
CA CYS A 125 16.37 12.67 13.53
C CYS A 125 16.44 14.19 13.30
N LEU A 126 16.38 14.64 12.04
CA LEU A 126 16.30 16.06 11.72
C LEU A 126 14.87 16.58 11.94
N ASP A 127 14.75 17.80 12.49
CA ASP A 127 13.48 18.51 12.47
C ASP A 127 13.03 18.73 11.03
N GLU A 128 11.72 18.69 10.79
CA GLU A 128 11.14 18.75 9.45
C GLU A 128 11.56 20.00 8.67
N SER A 129 11.74 21.14 9.35
CA SER A 129 12.19 22.39 8.73
C SER A 129 13.63 22.37 8.19
N PHE A 130 14.45 21.40 8.61
CA PHE A 130 15.84 21.25 8.16
C PHE A 130 16.03 20.10 7.16
N ARG A 131 14.97 19.34 6.84
CA ARG A 131 15.08 18.21 5.92
C ARG A 131 15.28 18.69 4.49
N THR A 132 16.26 18.08 3.83
CA THR A 132 16.49 18.25 2.38
C THR A 132 15.62 17.28 1.57
N GLU A 133 15.60 17.44 0.26
CA GLU A 133 14.97 16.47 -0.65
C GLU A 133 15.58 15.08 -0.49
N THR A 134 16.91 15.00 -0.34
CA THR A 134 17.62 13.74 -0.08
C THR A 134 17.18 13.10 1.24
N ASP A 135 16.87 13.89 2.28
CA ASP A 135 16.35 13.36 3.53
C ASP A 135 14.95 12.76 3.34
N ALA A 136 14.09 13.41 2.57
CA ALA A 136 12.78 12.88 2.22
C ALA A 136 12.88 11.60 1.38
N GLU A 137 13.81 11.55 0.43
CA GLU A 137 14.10 10.34 -0.37
C GLU A 137 14.59 9.19 0.49
N ASN A 138 15.52 9.42 1.43
CA ASN A 138 16.01 8.39 2.34
C ASN A 138 14.87 7.82 3.20
N ILE A 139 14.01 8.68 3.75
CA ILE A 139 12.84 8.26 4.53
C ILE A 139 11.87 7.44 3.68
N HIS A 140 11.58 7.91 2.46
CA HIS A 140 10.70 7.18 1.55
C HIS A 140 11.30 5.83 1.13
N LEU A 141 12.60 5.76 0.88
CA LEU A 141 13.29 4.52 0.54
C LEU A 141 13.21 3.49 1.67
N GLU A 142 13.18 3.92 2.93
CA GLU A 142 12.92 3.03 4.07
C GLU A 142 11.49 2.51 4.08
N ILE A 143 10.48 3.34 3.75
CA ILE A 143 9.09 2.89 3.60
C ILE A 143 8.99 1.81 2.52
N LEU A 144 9.66 2.02 1.37
CA LEU A 144 9.72 1.01 0.30
C LEU A 144 10.42 -0.27 0.77
N LEU A 145 11.47 -0.16 1.60
CA LEU A 145 12.13 -1.31 2.19
C LEU A 145 11.21 -2.07 3.15
N GLU A 146 10.42 -1.37 3.95
CA GLU A 146 9.40 -1.97 4.83
C GLU A 146 8.35 -2.71 4.02
N TYR A 147 7.83 -2.13 2.93
CA TYR A 147 6.91 -2.84 2.02
C TYR A 147 7.56 -4.10 1.46
N PHE A 148 8.78 -3.99 0.93
CA PHE A 148 9.52 -5.12 0.37
C PHE A 148 9.69 -6.26 1.38
N LYS A 149 10.01 -5.95 2.64
CA LYS A 149 10.25 -6.94 3.69
C LYS A 149 8.96 -7.51 4.24
N ASN A 150 8.01 -6.66 4.62
CA ASN A 150 6.81 -7.08 5.33
C ASN A 150 5.86 -7.87 4.43
N MET A 151 5.74 -7.49 3.15
CA MET A 151 4.93 -8.19 2.15
C MET A 151 5.71 -9.27 1.38
N GLU A 152 7.02 -9.39 1.64
CA GLU A 152 7.97 -10.26 0.94
C GLU A 152 7.89 -10.15 -0.58
N LEU A 153 7.86 -8.91 -1.10
CA LEU A 153 7.60 -8.61 -2.51
C LEU A 153 8.56 -9.32 -3.48
N GLY A 154 9.79 -9.62 -3.06
CA GLY A 154 10.79 -10.32 -3.86
C GLY A 154 10.55 -11.84 -4.06
N LYS A 155 9.51 -12.44 -3.47
CA LYS A 155 9.26 -13.89 -3.60
C LYS A 155 8.69 -14.31 -4.95
N LYS A 156 8.03 -13.43 -5.69
CA LYS A 156 7.65 -13.67 -7.09
C LYS A 156 8.20 -12.56 -7.99
N PRO A 157 8.59 -12.90 -9.22
CA PRO A 157 8.98 -11.90 -10.19
C PRO A 157 7.77 -11.04 -10.60
N LEU A 158 8.04 -9.76 -10.91
CA LEU A 158 7.06 -8.88 -11.53
C LEU A 158 6.54 -9.45 -12.86
N SER A 159 5.22 -9.38 -13.03
CA SER A 159 4.56 -9.74 -14.29
C SER A 159 4.93 -8.76 -15.42
N ILE A 160 4.80 -9.20 -16.67
CA ILE A 160 5.01 -8.34 -17.85
C ILE A 160 4.07 -7.13 -17.80
N SER A 161 2.80 -7.34 -17.40
CA SER A 161 1.81 -6.26 -17.29
C SER A 161 2.18 -5.22 -16.23
N ASP A 162 2.83 -5.61 -15.14
CA ASP A 162 3.22 -4.66 -14.09
C ASP A 162 4.41 -3.82 -14.52
N ARG A 163 5.40 -4.45 -15.19
CA ARG A 163 6.53 -3.73 -15.78
C ARG A 163 6.05 -2.73 -16.84
N ALA A 164 5.19 -3.16 -17.76
CA ALA A 164 4.63 -2.29 -18.78
C ALA A 164 3.81 -1.13 -18.19
N TRP A 165 3.03 -1.37 -17.13
CA TRP A 165 2.31 -0.30 -16.44
C TRP A 165 3.27 0.70 -15.80
N TYR A 166 4.33 0.21 -15.13
CA TYR A 166 5.32 1.03 -14.44
C TYR A 166 6.07 1.96 -15.38
N GLU A 167 6.58 1.41 -16.50
CA GLU A 167 7.27 2.19 -17.53
C GLU A 167 6.37 3.31 -18.07
N ASN A 168 5.11 3.01 -18.36
CA ASN A 168 4.14 4.01 -18.84
C ASN A 168 3.81 5.07 -17.78
N PHE A 169 3.81 4.71 -16.50
CA PHE A 169 3.58 5.66 -15.40
C PHE A 169 4.75 6.64 -15.27
N GLU A 170 5.99 6.15 -15.37
CA GLU A 170 7.20 6.97 -15.34
C GLU A 170 7.23 7.99 -16.50
N PHE A 171 6.92 7.56 -17.73
CA PHE A 171 6.85 8.47 -18.88
C PHE A 171 5.81 9.58 -18.71
N LYS A 172 4.66 9.30 -18.08
CA LYS A 172 3.64 10.33 -17.80
C LYS A 172 4.10 11.35 -16.77
N LYS A 173 4.96 10.98 -15.82
CA LYS A 173 5.57 11.93 -14.86
C LYS A 173 6.63 12.81 -15.52
N VAL A 174 7.41 12.29 -16.47
CA VAL A 174 8.49 13.03 -17.14
C VAL A 174 7.95 14.01 -18.20
N ALA A 175 6.76 13.77 -18.75
CA ALA A 175 6.14 14.58 -19.80
C ALA A 175 5.30 15.78 -19.28
N VAL A 176 5.24 16.01 -17.97
CA VAL A 176 4.48 17.10 -17.32
C VAL A 176 5.44 18.13 -16.74
#